data_AF-W1Y2Y9-F1
#
_entry.id   AF-W1Y2Y9-F1
#
_cell.length_a   1.000
_cell.length_b   1.000
_cell.length_c   1.000
_cell.angle_alpha   90.00
_cell.angle_beta   90.00
_cell.angle_gamma   90.00
#
_symmetry.space_group_name_H-M   'P 1'
#
loop_
_entity.id
_entity.type
_entity.pdbx_description
1 polymer ?
#
loop_
_entity_poly.entity_id
_entity_poly.type
_entity_poly.pdbx_seq_one_letter_code
_entity_poly.pdbx_strand_id
1 'polypeptide(L)' 'MRLWLIRHGETQANIDGLYSGHAPTPLTARGIEQAQNLHTLLHGVSFDLVLCS' A
#
# COMPACT_ATOMS: atom_id res chain seq x y z
N MET A 1 -4.46 -16.49 -15.39
CA MET A 1 -4.71 -15.33 -14.49
C MET A 1 -3.69 -15.35 -13.37
N ARG A 2 -3.05 -14.21 -13.05
CA ARG A 2 -2.13 -14.06 -11.92
C ARG A 2 -2.67 -12.95 -11.01
N LEU A 3 -2.77 -13.23 -9.72
CA LEU A 3 -3.17 -12.23 -8.71
C LEU A 3 -1.93 -11.67 -8.02
N TRP A 4 -1.86 -10.35 -7.92
CA TRP A 4 -0.81 -9.63 -7.20
C TRP A 4 -1.43 -9.04 -5.94
N LEU A 5 -0.97 -9.47 -4.77
CA LEU A 5 -1.51 -9.06 -3.47
C LEU A 5 -0.54 -8.09 -2.81
N ILE A 6 -1.03 -6.88 -2.55
CA ILE A 6 -0.25 -5.78 -1.98
C ILE A 6 -1.06 -5.22 -0.81
N ARG A 7 -0.41 -5.08 0.35
CA ARG A 7 -0.97 -4.31 1.46
C ARG A 7 -0.61 -2.84 1.28
N HIS A 8 -1.49 -1.94 1.70
CA HIS A 8 -1.19 -0.50 1.76
C HIS A 8 0.08 -0.22 2.58
N GLY A 9 0.72 0.93 2.33
CA GLY A 9 1.90 1.36 3.06
C GLY A 9 1.62 1.65 4.54
N GLU A 10 2.68 1.82 5.33
CA GLU A 10 2.61 2.20 6.74
C GLU A 10 1.75 3.45 6.97
N THR A 11 0.77 3.38 7.87
CA THR A 11 -0.05 4.52 8.31
C THR A 11 0.35 4.99 9.70
N GLN A 12 -0.08 6.20 10.09
CA GLN A 12 0.18 6.71 11.44
C GLN A 12 -0.34 5.75 12.53
N ALA A 13 -1.52 5.15 12.33
CA ALA A 13 -2.05 4.14 13.26
C ALA A 13 -1.18 2.88 13.37
N ASN A 14 -0.41 2.52 12.33
CA ASN A 14 0.54 1.42 12.43
C ASN A 14 1.72 1.78 13.35
N ILE A 15 2.25 3.00 13.25
CA ILE A 15 3.30 3.50 14.14
C ILE A 15 2.79 3.56 15.58
N ASP A 16 1.59 4.10 15.77
CA ASP A 16 0.99 4.29 17.09
C ASP A 16 0.49 2.98 17.73
N GLY A 17 0.58 1.85 17.02
CA GLY A 17 0.13 0.54 17.50
C GLY A 17 -1.39 0.43 17.66
N LEU A 18 -2.16 1.25 16.95
CA LEU A 18 -3.61 1.32 17.04
C LEU A 18 -4.28 0.32 16.08
N TYR A 19 -5.42 -0.21 16.50
CA TYR A 19 -6.31 -0.94 15.60
C TYR A 19 -6.89 0.02 14.56
N SER A 20 -6.57 -0.23 13.29
CA SER A 20 -7.08 0.54 12.15
C SER A 20 -8.14 -0.27 11.40
N GLY A 21 -9.36 0.23 11.37
CA GLY A 21 -10.48 -0.30 10.58
C GLY A 21 -10.88 0.66 9.47
N HIS A 22 -12.15 1.07 9.44
CA HIS A 22 -12.69 2.02 8.46
C HIS A 22 -12.33 3.50 8.74
N ALA A 23 -11.74 3.81 9.90
CA ALA A 23 -11.33 5.17 10.22
C ALA A 23 -10.19 5.61 9.29
N PRO A 24 -10.24 6.83 8.74
CA PRO A 24 -9.19 7.32 7.86
C PRO A 24 -7.90 7.52 8.67
N THR A 25 -6.80 6.94 8.20
CA THR A 25 -5.45 7.18 8.74
C THR A 25 -4.49 7.39 7.57
N PRO A 26 -3.73 8.50 7.54
CA PRO A 26 -2.85 8.80 6.42
C PRO A 26 -1.62 7.89 6.41
N LEU A 27 -1.04 7.70 5.23
CA LEU A 27 0.29 7.12 5.09
C LEU A 27 1.34 8.00 5.76
N THR A 28 2.32 7.37 6.37
CA THR A 28 3.53 8.04 6.86
C THR A 28 4.44 8.38 5.68
N ALA A 29 5.48 9.20 5.89
CA ALA A 29 6.51 9.43 4.86
C ALA A 29 7.12 8.10 4.38
N ARG A 30 7.39 7.17 5.32
CA ARG A 30 7.84 5.82 5.01
C ARG A 30 6.80 5.01 4.24
N GLY A 31 5.52 5.13 4.58
CA GLY A 31 4.43 4.49 3.84
C GLY A 31 4.35 4.97 2.38
N ILE A 32 4.62 6.24 2.14
CA ILE A 32 4.72 6.81 0.78
C ILE A 32 5.95 6.25 0.06
N GLU A 33 7.12 6.22 0.71
CA GLU A 33 8.35 5.63 0.13
C GLU A 33 8.17 4.14 -0.21
N GLN A 34 7.47 3.39 0.63
CA GLN A 34 7.12 1.99 0.35
C GLN A 34 6.31 1.85 -0.94
N ALA A 35 5.29 2.69 -1.13
CA ALA A 35 4.49 2.69 -2.36
C ALA A 35 5.31 3.11 -3.59
N GLN A 36 6.20 4.09 -3.45
CA GLN A 36 7.10 4.52 -4.52
C GLN A 36 8.13 3.44 -4.90
N ASN A 37 8.70 2.73 -3.94
CA ASN A 37 9.61 1.62 -4.22
C ASN A 37 8.87 0.45 -4.88
N LEU A 38 7.62 0.20 -4.46
CA LEU A 38 6.79 -0.83 -5.07
C LEU A 38 6.50 -0.54 -6.56
N HIS A 39 6.34 0.73 -6.93
CA HIS A 39 6.25 1.13 -8.34
C HIS A 39 7.48 0.64 -9.13
N THR A 40 8.69 0.87 -8.62
CA THR A 40 9.93 0.41 -9.27
C THR A 40 9.97 -1.11 -9.40
N LEU A 41 9.58 -1.85 -8.35
CA LEU A 41 9.58 -3.31 -8.34
C LEU A 41 8.58 -3.91 -9.34
N LEU A 42 7.45 -3.24 -9.55
CA LEU A 42 6.37 -3.69 -10.44
C LEU A 42 6.39 -3.00 -11.80
N HIS A 43 7.40 -2.18 -12.10
CA HIS A 43 7.46 -1.37 -13.32
C HIS A 43 7.36 -2.22 -14.61
N GLY A 44 7.90 -3.44 -14.60
CA GLY A 44 7.85 -4.36 -15.74
C GLY A 44 6.57 -5.20 -15.84
N VAL A 45 5.60 -4.99 -14.96
CA VAL A 45 4.36 -5.78 -14.90
C VAL A 45 3.22 -5.02 -15.57
N SER A 46 2.69 -5.57 -16.66
CA SER A 46 1.45 -5.10 -17.25
C SER A 46 0.26 -5.66 -16.47
N PHE A 47 -0.53 -4.79 -15.85
CA PHE A 47 -1.76 -5.16 -15.16
C PHE A 47 -2.97 -4.97 -16.07
N ASP A 48 -3.76 -6.03 -16.25
CA ASP A 48 -5.02 -5.95 -16.99
C ASP A 48 -6.13 -5.25 -16.18
N LEU A 49 -6.07 -5.35 -14.84
CA LEU A 49 -7.02 -4.76 -13.91
C LEU A 49 -6.35 -4.48 -12.55
N VAL A 50 -6.72 -3.37 -11.91
CA VAL A 50 -6.31 -3.01 -10.54
C VAL A 50 -7.57 -2.77 -9.71
N LEU A 51 -7.66 -3.42 -8.54
CA LEU A 51 -8.75 -3.26 -7.58
C LEU A 51 -8.19 -2.66 -6.29
N CYS A 52 -8.94 -1.76 -5.65
CA CYS A 52 -8.55 -1.08 -4.41
C CYS A 52 -9.74 -1.06 -3.42
N SER A 53 -9.43 -1.08 -2.13
CA SER A 53 -10.41 -0.93 -1.04
C SER A 53 -10.78 0.51 -0.77
#